data_AF-A0A937HS16-F1
#
_entry.id   AF-A0A937HS16-F1
#
_cell.length_a   1.000
_cell.length_b   1.000
_cell.length_c   1.000
_cell.angle_alpha   90.00
_cell.angle_beta   90.00
_cell.angle_gamma   90.00
#
_symmetry.space_group_name_H-M   'P 1'
#
loop_
_entity.id
_entity.type
_entity.pdbx_description
1 polymer ?
#
loop_
_entity_poly.entity_id
_entity_poly.type
_entity_poly.pdbx_seq_one_letter_code
_entity_poly.pdbx_strand_id
1 'polypeptide(L)' 'MKKLKCHCGSIEANINVTENLEKILRCNCSLCKRKGAVMSMVKNENFKITKGEDKLKIYQFHTKVAKHYFCSVCGIYT' A
#
# COMPACT_ATOMS: atom_id res chain seq x y z
N MET A 1 -6.67 -0.82 16.01
CA MET A 1 -6.08 0.06 14.96
C MET A 1 -4.58 -0.26 14.85
N LYS A 2 -4.09 -0.68 13.68
CA LYS A 2 -2.68 -1.04 13.45
C LYS A 2 -1.98 0.11 12.71
N LYS A 3 -0.69 0.32 12.98
CA LYS A 3 0.14 1.31 12.29
C LYS A 3 1.03 0.60 11.26
N LEU A 4 1.05 1.12 10.04
CA LEU A 4 1.91 0.70 8.95
C LEU A 4 2.98 1.75 8.72
N LYS A 5 4.20 1.32 8.41
CA LYS A 5 5.31 2.21 8.05
C LYS A 5 6.06 1.65 6.86
N CYS A 6 6.51 2.53 5.97
CA CYS A 6 7.52 2.12 4.99
C CYS A 6 8.86 1.86 5.68
N HIS A 7 9.81 1.22 4.98
CA HIS A 7 11.11 0.85 5.56
C HIS A 7 11.87 2.02 6.21
N CYS A 8 11.87 3.20 5.59
CA CYS A 8 12.57 4.37 6.13
C CYS A 8 11.74 5.18 7.14
N GLY A 9 10.49 4.79 7.44
CA GLY A 9 9.61 5.52 8.36
C GLY A 9 9.18 6.93 7.89
N SER A 10 9.48 7.29 6.64
CA SER A 10 9.05 8.55 6.05
C SER A 10 7.55 8.61 5.83
N ILE A 11 6.91 7.47 5.57
CA ILE A 11 5.46 7.33 5.43
C ILE A 11 4.92 6.48 6.58
N GLU A 12 3.83 6.95 7.18
CA GLU A 12 3.05 6.17 8.15
C GLU A 12 1.57 6.20 7.75
N ALA A 13 0.89 5.07 7.96
CA ALA A 13 -0.55 4.95 7.78
C ALA A 13 -1.17 4.21 8.96
N ASN A 14 -2.42 4.54 9.27
CA ASN A 14 -3.24 3.79 10.20
C ASN A 14 -4.25 2.95 9.42
N ILE A 15 -4.39 1.69 9.84
CA ILE A 15 -5.34 0.75 9.28
C ILE A 15 -6.25 0.22 10.40
N ASN A 16 -7.55 0.25 10.15
CA ASN A 16 -8.55 -0.32 11.04
C ASN A 16 -9.02 -1.66 10.47
N VAL A 17 -8.40 -2.73 10.96
CA VAL A 17 -8.75 -4.11 10.59
C VAL A 17 -9.12 -4.86 11.85
N THR A 18 -10.10 -5.75 11.73
CA THR A 18 -10.33 -6.83 12.71
C THR A 18 -9.10 -7.71 12.80
N GLU A 19 -9.01 -8.55 13.83
CA GLU A 19 -7.80 -9.37 14.09
C GLU A 19 -7.40 -10.23 12.88
N ASN A 20 -8.36 -10.67 12.07
CA ASN A 20 -8.15 -11.48 10.88
C ASN A 20 -8.29 -10.67 9.58
N LEU A 21 -7.23 -10.66 8.77
CA LEU A 21 -7.32 -10.22 7.38
C LEU A 21 -8.09 -11.29 6.59
N GLU A 22 -9.28 -10.95 6.10
CA GLU A 22 -10.18 -11.94 5.49
C GLU A 22 -9.66 -12.54 4.17
N LYS A 23 -8.90 -11.78 3.37
CA LYS A 23 -8.46 -12.20 2.03
C LYS A 23 -7.03 -11.79 1.74
N ILE A 24 -6.11 -12.71 1.99
CA ILE A 24 -4.69 -12.56 1.65
C ILE A 24 -4.45 -13.13 0.24
N LEU A 25 -3.82 -12.35 -0.64
CA LEU A 25 -3.55 -12.76 -2.02
C LEU A 25 -2.21 -12.27 -2.54
N ARG A 26 -1.73 -12.93 -3.60
CA ARG A 26 -0.61 -12.49 -4.45
C ARG A 26 -1.10 -12.37 -5.89
N CYS A 27 -1.26 -11.14 -6.38
CA CYS A 27 -1.67 -10.91 -7.76
C CYS A 27 -0.56 -11.33 -8.74
N ASN A 28 -0.95 -12.02 -9.82
CA ASN A 28 -0.04 -12.59 -10.82
C ASN A 28 0.09 -11.75 -12.10
N CYS A 29 -0.44 -10.51 -12.13
CA CYS A 29 -0.28 -9.64 -13.29
C CYS A 29 1.19 -9.20 -13.46
N SER A 30 1.53 -8.67 -14.64
CA SER A 30 2.92 -8.33 -14.99
C SER A 30 3.56 -7.31 -14.02
N LEU A 31 2.80 -6.37 -13.45
CA LEU A 31 3.31 -5.45 -12.43
C LEU A 31 3.45 -6.13 -11.06
N CYS A 32 2.40 -6.81 -10.60
CA CYS A 32 2.36 -7.38 -9.25
C CYS A 32 3.37 -8.51 -9.06
N LYS A 33 3.64 -9.30 -10.11
CA LYS A 33 4.74 -10.28 -10.11
C LYS A 33 6.10 -9.65 -9.80
N ARG A 34 6.38 -8.46 -10.34
CA ARG A 34 7.63 -7.72 -10.09
C ARG A 34 7.68 -7.14 -8.68
N LYS A 35 6.53 -6.74 -8.12
CA LYS A 35 6.44 -6.24 -6.74
C LYS A 35 6.62 -7.34 -5.70
N GLY A 36 6.17 -8.56 -5.98
CA GLY A 36 6.28 -9.70 -5.06
C GLY A 36 5.49 -9.55 -3.74
N ALA A 37 4.62 -8.54 -3.64
CA ALA A 37 3.92 -8.23 -2.40
C ALA A 37 2.76 -9.19 -2.12
N VAL A 38 2.62 -9.57 -0.85
CA VAL A 38 1.40 -10.18 -0.30
C VAL A 38 0.47 -9.05 0.12
N MET A 39 -0.77 -9.07 -0.35
CA MET A 39 -1.73 -7.98 -0.11
C MET A 39 -3.05 -8.51 0.44
N SER A 40 -3.74 -7.66 1.19
CA SER A 40 -5.13 -7.84 1.59
C SER A 40 -5.90 -6.57 1.27
N MET A 41 -7.19 -6.69 1.05
CA MET A 41 -8.07 -5.55 0.78
C MET A 41 -8.62 -4.97 2.08
N VAL A 42 -8.71 -3.66 2.14
CA VAL A 42 -9.40 -2.92 3.21
C VAL A 42 -10.29 -1.84 2.61
N LYS A 43 -11.36 -1.48 3.32
CA LYS A 43 -12.21 -0.35 2.96
C LYS A 43 -11.44 0.96 3.12
N ASN A 44 -11.76 1.95 2.29
CA ASN A 44 -11.11 3.27 2.34
C ASN A 44 -11.31 3.98 3.69
N GLU A 45 -12.50 3.85 4.29
CA GLU A 45 -12.80 4.39 5.63
C GLU A 45 -11.90 3.83 6.75
N ASN A 46 -11.31 2.66 6.50
CA ASN A 46 -10.43 1.95 7.42
C ASN A 46 -8.95 2.19 7.14
N PHE A 47 -8.60 3.10 6.22
CA PHE A 47 -7.21 3.42 5.89
C PHE A 47 -6.99 4.94 5.88
N LYS A 48 -5.93 5.39 6.55
CA LYS A 48 -5.56 6.81 6.58
C LYS A 48 -4.06 6.98 6.62
N ILE A 49 -3.50 7.76 5.69
CA ILE A 49 -2.10 8.23 5.80
C ILE A 49 -2.02 9.23 6.95
N THR A 50 -1.02 9.08 7.81
CA THR A 50 -0.80 9.97 8.96
C THR A 50 0.50 10.78 8.85
N LYS A 51 1.40 10.41 7.94
CA LYS A 51 2.68 11.09 7.72
C LYS A 51 3.21 10.79 6.32
N GLY A 52 3.85 11.79 5.70
CA GLY A 52 4.69 11.59 4.51
C GLY A 52 3.95 11.55 3.17
N GLU A 53 2.77 12.16 3.06
CA GLU A 53 2.01 12.25 1.80
C GLU A 53 2.83 12.88 0.68
N ASP A 54 3.70 13.86 1.00
CA ASP A 54 4.63 14.53 0.08
C ASP A 54 5.68 13.57 -0.52
N LYS A 55 5.99 12.48 0.19
CA LYS A 55 6.94 11.43 -0.22
C LYS A 55 6.26 10.23 -0.86
N LEU A 56 4.94 10.29 -1.02
CA LEU A 56 4.16 9.25 -1.68
C LEU A 56 4.16 9.52 -3.19
N LYS A 57 4.59 8.54 -3.98
CA LYS A 57 4.54 8.61 -5.45
C LYS A 57 3.54 7.61 -5.98
N ILE A 58 2.92 7.98 -7.10
CA ILE A 58 1.91 7.17 -7.78
C ILE A 58 2.53 6.61 -9.05
N TYR A 59 2.33 5.31 -9.26
CA TYR A 59 2.51 4.66 -10.53
C TYR A 59 1.16 4.17 -11.05
N GLN A 60 0.79 4.57 -12.26
CA GLN A 60 -0.41 4.13 -12.98
C GLN A 60 0.01 3.58 -14.33
N PHE A 61 -0.62 2.48 -14.76
CA PHE A 61 -0.36 1.85 -16.05
C PHE A 61 -1.66 1.29 -16.64
N HIS A 62 -1.61 0.84 -17.90
CA HIS A 62 -2.76 0.29 -18.63
C HIS A 62 -3.95 1.27 -18.61
N THR A 63 -5.09 0.87 -18.07
CA THR A 63 -6.31 1.69 -17.96
C THR A 63 -6.18 2.88 -17.01
N LYS A 64 -5.06 2.98 -16.26
CA LYS A 64 -4.80 4.02 -15.25
C LYS A 64 -5.84 4.06 -14.12
N VAL A 65 -6.63 3.00 -13.94
CA VAL A 65 -7.63 2.91 -12.86
C VAL A 65 -6.95 2.68 -11.51
N ALA A 66 -6.02 1.72 -11.44
CA ALA A 66 -5.32 1.39 -10.20
C ALA A 66 -4.20 2.40 -9.93
N LYS A 67 -4.26 3.06 -8.76
CA LYS A 67 -3.20 3.93 -8.25
C LYS A 67 -2.27 3.12 -7.37
N HIS A 68 -1.05 2.88 -7.84
CA HIS A 68 -0.06 2.17 -7.06
C HIS A 68 0.87 3.13 -6.34
N TYR A 69 0.70 3.26 -5.03
CA TYR A 69 1.49 4.16 -4.21
C TYR A 69 2.77 3.50 -3.71
N PHE A 70 3.85 4.27 -3.61
CA PHE A 70 5.12 3.83 -3.06
C PHE A 70 5.91 4.99 -2.46
N CYS A 71 6.81 4.66 -1.54
CA CYS A 71 7.71 5.63 -0.94
C CYS A 71 8.78 6.08 -1.93
N SER A 72 8.89 7.39 -2.20
CA SER A 72 9.94 7.94 -3.06
C SER A 72 11.35 7.80 -2.47
N VAL A 73 11.46 7.54 -1.17
CA VAL A 73 12.76 7.46 -0.46
C VAL A 73 13.30 6.04 -0.45
N CYS A 74 12.46 5.05 -0.09
CA CYS A 74 12.91 3.65 0.06
C CYS A 74 12.26 2.66 -0.92
N GLY A 75 11.41 3.12 -1.84
CA GLY A 75 10.77 2.27 -2.85
C GLY A 75 9.69 1.32 -2.35
N ILE A 76 9.44 1.24 -1.04
CA ILE A 76 8.43 0.35 -0.47
C ILE A 76 7.03 0.72 -0.96
N TYR A 77 6.33 -0.29 -1.45
CA TYR A 77 4.90 -0.22 -1.78
C TYR A 77 4.11 0.09 -0.51
N THR A 78 3.48 1.27 -0.47
CA THR A 78 2.86 1.84 0.74
C THR A 78 1.42 2.22 0.46
#